data_AF-A0A845T1K6-F1
#
_entry.id   AF-A0A845T1K6-F1
#
_cell.length_a   1.000
_cell.length_b   1.000
_cell.length_c   1.000
_cell.angle_alpha   90.00
_cell.angle_beta   90.00
_cell.angle_gamma   90.00
#
_symmetry.space_group_name_H-M   'P 1'
#
loop_
_entity.id
_entity.type
_entity.pdbx_description
1 polymer ?
#
loop_
_entity_poly.entity_id
_entity_poly.type
_entity_poly.pdbx_seq_one_letter_code
_entity_poly.pdbx_strand_id
1 'polypeptide(L)'
;MIENTPIKSGNQRIGELALRTAQWCNACLYQFLRFIDVCEKPTEGKLPWEQGEISSLLQAEKQFLITAVYQTICYLDELQRALQKKDDPSLEALLDAIASKEQREEIRQWRNINEHERDYIKGTGIAQKRHPKNPDAFLSDFFVGVTDGMVYINGNTKEFYLGRIRIDHLLFRLKENHSDILKRTKEIFGTYYYGLTPQDASAYLPQEERP
;
A
#
# COMPACT_ATOMS: atom_id res chain seq x y z
N MET A 1 32.01 8.97 -16.43
CA MET A 1 30.96 9.13 -17.46
C MET A 1 29.66 9.39 -16.73
N ILE A 2 29.11 10.59 -16.84
CA ILE A 2 27.74 10.85 -16.38
C ILE A 2 26.87 10.36 -17.52
N GLU A 3 26.23 9.21 -17.35
CA GLU A 3 25.21 8.75 -18.29
C GLU A 3 24.09 9.80 -18.28
N ASN A 4 24.05 10.63 -19.33
CA ASN A 4 22.90 11.47 -19.63
C ASN A 4 21.75 10.54 -19.99
N THR A 5 21.11 9.97 -18.98
CA THR A 5 19.88 9.21 -19.18
C THR A 5 18.89 10.17 -19.81
N PRO A 6 18.38 9.91 -21.02
CA PRO A 6 17.44 10.82 -21.66
C PRO A 6 16.25 11.04 -20.73
N ILE A 7 15.95 12.32 -20.47
CA ILE A 7 14.84 12.69 -19.59
C ILE A 7 13.56 12.12 -20.19
N LYS A 8 12.92 11.19 -19.46
CA LYS A 8 11.66 10.56 -19.90
C LYS A 8 10.61 11.62 -20.22
N SER A 9 9.95 11.45 -21.36
CA SER A 9 8.85 12.32 -21.79
C SER A 9 7.67 12.27 -20.81
N GLY A 10 6.76 13.24 -20.88
CA GLY A 10 5.55 13.25 -20.05
C GLY A 10 4.73 11.97 -20.17
N ASN A 11 4.60 11.42 -21.38
CA ASN A 11 3.90 10.15 -21.61
C ASN A 11 4.67 8.96 -21.04
N GLN A 12 5.99 8.88 -21.25
CA GLN A 12 6.79 7.79 -20.68
C GLN A 12 6.74 7.75 -19.15
N ARG A 13 6.60 8.92 -18.49
CA ARG A 13 6.37 8.99 -17.05
C ARG A 13 5.01 8.41 -16.63
N ILE A 14 3.95 8.62 -17.41
CA ILE A 14 2.64 7.98 -17.17
C ILE A 14 2.76 6.46 -17.29
N GLY A 15 3.44 5.98 -18.33
CA GLY A 15 3.72 4.55 -18.49
C GLY A 15 4.51 3.98 -17.29
N GLU A 16 5.55 4.68 -16.83
CA GLU A 16 6.30 4.25 -15.66
C GLU A 16 5.45 4.23 -14.38
N LEU A 17 4.58 5.23 -14.18
CA LEU A 17 3.62 5.21 -13.07
C LEU A 17 2.72 3.98 -13.13
N ALA A 18 2.26 3.58 -14.31
CA ALA A 18 1.47 2.37 -14.49
C ALA A 18 2.24 1.10 -14.11
N LEU A 19 3.49 0.98 -14.58
CA LEU A 19 4.37 -0.13 -14.19
C LEU A 19 4.59 -0.20 -12.68
N ARG A 20 4.91 0.94 -12.04
CA ARG A 20 5.13 1.00 -10.59
C ARG A 20 3.86 0.70 -9.80
N THR A 21 2.70 1.14 -10.28
CA THR A 21 1.40 0.81 -9.68
C THR A 21 1.18 -0.70 -9.65
N ALA A 22 1.40 -1.39 -10.77
CA ALA A 22 1.28 -2.85 -10.85
C ALA A 22 2.27 -3.57 -9.92
N GLN A 23 3.53 -3.10 -9.88
CA GLN A 23 4.56 -3.64 -8.99
C GLN A 23 4.17 -3.51 -7.51
N TRP A 24 3.67 -2.34 -7.09
CA TRP A 24 3.25 -2.12 -5.71
C TRP A 24 2.00 -2.90 -5.33
N CYS A 25 1.03 -3.06 -6.24
CA CYS A 25 -0.13 -3.94 -6.01
C CYS A 25 0.32 -5.37 -5.70
N ASN A 26 1.25 -5.92 -6.49
CA ASN A 26 1.83 -7.24 -6.26
C ASN A 26 2.62 -7.30 -4.95
N ALA A 27 3.48 -6.30 -4.72
CA ALA A 27 4.30 -6.22 -3.52
C ALA A 27 3.45 -6.17 -2.24
N CYS A 28 2.32 -5.44 -2.26
CA CYS A 28 1.39 -5.34 -1.15
C CYS A 28 0.79 -6.71 -0.78
N LEU A 29 0.27 -7.45 -1.77
CA LEU A 29 -0.29 -8.78 -1.54
C LEU A 29 0.78 -9.79 -1.08
N TYR A 30 1.98 -9.75 -1.67
CA TYR A 30 3.08 -10.61 -1.23
C TYR A 30 3.55 -10.28 0.19
N GLN A 31 3.65 -8.99 0.50
CA GLN A 31 4.05 -8.51 1.82
C GLN A 31 3.02 -8.87 2.89
N PHE A 32 1.74 -8.91 2.54
CA PHE A 32 0.70 -9.44 3.44
C PHE A 32 0.92 -10.92 3.76
N LEU A 33 1.22 -11.75 2.75
CA LEU A 33 1.51 -13.18 2.98
C LEU A 33 2.72 -13.36 3.90
N ARG A 34 3.79 -12.58 3.69
CA ARG A 34 4.96 -12.57 4.57
C ARG A 34 4.62 -12.18 6.00
N PHE A 35 3.78 -11.15 6.16
CA PHE A 35 3.34 -10.70 7.46
C PHE A 35 2.56 -11.79 8.21
N ILE A 36 1.65 -12.49 7.52
CA ILE A 36 0.89 -13.60 8.10
C ILE A 36 1.82 -14.76 8.49
N ASP A 37 2.78 -15.12 7.65
CA ASP A 37 3.74 -16.19 7.95
C ASP A 37 4.55 -15.87 9.23
N VAL A 38 4.97 -14.61 9.41
CA VAL A 38 5.65 -14.17 10.65
C VAL A 38 4.71 -14.13 11.87
N CYS A 39 3.41 -13.91 11.68
CA CYS A 39 2.42 -14.00 12.76
C CYS A 39 2.17 -15.45 13.20
N GLU A 40 2.07 -16.38 12.25
CA GLU A 40 1.76 -17.81 12.50
C GLU A 40 2.98 -18.57 13.01
N LYS A 41 4.15 -18.26 12.45
CA LYS A 41 5.44 -18.81 12.85
C LYS A 41 6.25 -17.64 13.37
N PRO A 42 6.08 -17.24 14.65
CA PRO A 42 6.96 -16.26 15.26
C PRO A 42 8.37 -16.80 15.14
N THR A 43 9.08 -16.29 14.14
CA THR A 43 10.50 -16.57 13.91
C THR A 43 11.20 -16.18 15.20
N GLU A 44 12.13 -17.03 15.66
CA GLU A 44 12.87 -16.84 16.92
C GLU A 44 13.66 -15.52 16.88
N GLY A 45 12.97 -14.43 17.16
CA GLY A 45 13.47 -13.08 17.34
C GLY A 45 13.29 -12.74 18.80
N LYS A 46 14.10 -13.40 19.60
CA LYS A 46 14.47 -13.00 20.96
C LYS A 46 14.59 -11.45 21.05
N LEU A 47 13.84 -10.85 21.98
CA LEU A 47 13.40 -9.43 22.02
C LEU A 47 14.55 -8.39 21.99
N PRO A 48 14.24 -7.09 21.80
CA PRO A 48 15.18 -6.01 22.10
C PRO A 48 15.87 -6.11 23.48
N TRP A 49 15.26 -6.71 24.51
CA TRP A 49 15.98 -7.26 25.70
C TRP A 49 15.21 -8.27 26.61
N GLU A 50 14.05 -8.78 26.21
CA GLU A 50 13.34 -10.01 26.70
C GLU A 50 12.82 -10.00 28.15
N GLN A 51 11.53 -9.96 28.51
CA GLN A 51 10.25 -10.46 27.93
C GLN A 51 9.16 -9.35 27.88
N GLY A 52 8.26 -9.43 26.90
CA GLY A 52 7.02 -8.60 26.85
C GLY A 52 6.75 -7.83 25.55
N GLU A 53 7.75 -7.65 24.70
CA GLU A 53 7.61 -7.04 23.37
C GLU A 53 7.77 -8.06 22.23
N ILE A 54 7.04 -7.81 21.15
CA ILE A 54 6.92 -8.67 19.99
C ILE A 54 8.28 -8.76 19.26
N SER A 55 8.63 -9.95 18.76
CA SER A 55 9.88 -10.26 18.05
C SER A 55 10.23 -9.26 16.92
N SER A 56 11.54 -9.05 16.72
CA SER A 56 12.11 -8.00 15.85
C SER A 56 11.64 -8.05 14.38
N LEU A 57 11.21 -9.22 13.90
CA LEU A 57 10.72 -9.38 12.53
C LEU A 57 9.26 -8.93 12.37
N LEU A 58 8.39 -9.11 13.37
CA LEU A 58 6.99 -8.68 13.22
C LEU A 58 6.89 -7.16 13.09
N GLN A 59 7.71 -6.41 13.82
CA GLN A 59 7.79 -4.94 13.68
C GLN A 59 8.27 -4.54 12.27
N ALA A 60 9.28 -5.21 11.73
CA ALA A 60 9.79 -4.93 10.38
C ALA A 60 8.75 -5.28 9.30
N GLU A 61 8.14 -6.47 9.37
CA GLU A 61 7.09 -6.88 8.43
C GLU A 61 5.87 -5.95 8.52
N LYS A 62 5.52 -5.45 9.73
CA LYS A 62 4.48 -4.43 9.92
C LYS A 62 4.82 -3.17 9.12
N GLN A 63 6.03 -2.62 9.31
CA GLN A 63 6.49 -1.41 8.62
C GLN A 63 6.51 -1.59 7.10
N PHE A 64 6.94 -2.74 6.61
CA PHE A 64 6.91 -3.04 5.18
C PHE A 64 5.49 -3.17 4.65
N LEU A 65 4.57 -3.78 5.40
CA LEU A 65 3.16 -3.89 5.00
C LEU A 65 2.49 -2.51 4.95
N ILE A 66 2.68 -1.67 5.97
CA ILE A 66 2.25 -0.25 5.97
C ILE A 66 2.71 0.45 4.69
N THR A 67 4.00 0.32 4.41
CA THR A 67 4.65 0.99 3.29
C THR A 67 4.07 0.49 1.98
N ALA A 68 3.91 -0.82 1.80
CA ALA A 68 3.38 -1.41 0.59
C ALA A 68 1.92 -0.98 0.33
N VAL A 69 1.09 -0.92 1.37
CA VAL A 69 -0.30 -0.44 1.30
C VAL A 69 -0.33 1.03 0.91
N TYR A 70 0.44 1.87 1.60
CA TYR A 70 0.53 3.30 1.31
C TYR A 70 1.01 3.56 -0.13
N GLN A 71 2.09 2.90 -0.56
CA GLN A 71 2.63 3.07 -1.91
C GLN A 71 1.65 2.59 -2.97
N THR A 72 0.95 1.47 -2.76
CA THR A 72 -0.09 0.99 -3.69
C THR A 72 -1.15 2.06 -3.93
N ILE A 73 -1.68 2.65 -2.86
CA ILE A 73 -2.70 3.70 -2.93
C ILE A 73 -2.13 4.97 -3.58
N CYS A 74 -0.94 5.41 -3.18
CA CYS A 74 -0.34 6.62 -3.72
C CYS A 74 -0.01 6.51 -5.21
N TYR A 75 0.54 5.38 -5.66
CA TYR A 75 0.82 5.18 -7.08
C TYR A 75 -0.47 5.13 -7.90
N LEU A 76 -1.51 4.49 -7.39
CA LEU A 76 -2.81 4.44 -8.06
C LEU A 76 -3.47 5.84 -8.13
N ASP A 77 -3.41 6.64 -7.06
CA ASP A 77 -3.90 8.03 -7.03
C ASP A 77 -3.09 8.95 -7.95
N GLU A 78 -1.76 8.88 -7.93
CA GLU A 78 -0.89 9.69 -8.80
C GLU A 78 -1.04 9.31 -10.28
N LEU A 79 -1.21 8.02 -10.58
CA LEU A 79 -1.52 7.57 -11.93
C LEU A 79 -2.88 8.11 -12.39
N GLN A 80 -3.91 8.04 -11.53
CA GLN A 80 -5.24 8.56 -11.83
C GLN A 80 -5.21 10.08 -12.08
N ARG A 81 -4.46 10.85 -11.29
CA ARG A 81 -4.26 12.30 -11.52
C ARG A 81 -3.56 12.58 -12.84
N ALA A 82 -2.62 11.73 -13.25
CA ALA A 82 -1.93 11.87 -14.52
C ALA A 82 -2.86 11.57 -15.71
N LEU A 83 -3.75 10.58 -15.57
CA LEU A 83 -4.78 10.22 -16.56
C LEU A 83 -5.91 11.25 -16.64
N GLN A 84 -6.31 11.88 -15.53
CA GLN A 84 -7.30 12.97 -15.54
C GLN A 84 -6.86 14.16 -16.40
N LYS A 85 -5.55 14.44 -16.49
CA LYS A 85 -5.01 15.47 -17.42
C LYS A 85 -5.15 15.09 -18.89
N LYS A 86 -5.62 13.87 -19.17
CA LYS A 86 -5.93 13.28 -20.48
C LYS A 86 -7.41 12.90 -20.59
N ASP A 87 -8.27 13.42 -19.70
CA ASP A 87 -9.70 13.16 -19.63
C ASP A 87 -10.06 11.67 -19.43
N ASP A 88 -9.21 10.93 -18.71
CA ASP A 88 -9.39 9.51 -18.42
C ASP A 88 -9.66 9.27 -16.92
N PRO A 89 -10.92 8.98 -16.52
CA PRO A 89 -11.30 8.68 -15.14
C PRO A 89 -11.19 7.19 -14.76
N SER A 90 -10.60 6.34 -15.61
CA SER A 90 -10.77 4.88 -15.52
C SER A 90 -10.25 4.19 -14.26
N LEU A 91 -9.34 4.79 -13.49
CA LEU A 91 -8.85 4.20 -12.23
C LEU A 91 -9.59 4.72 -10.99
N GLU A 92 -10.44 5.73 -11.13
CA GLU A 92 -11.12 6.37 -10.00
C GLU A 92 -12.02 5.38 -9.25
N ALA A 93 -12.85 4.63 -9.99
CA ALA A 93 -13.70 3.60 -9.42
C ALA A 93 -12.91 2.46 -8.74
N LEU A 94 -11.76 2.06 -9.32
CA LEU A 94 -10.90 1.03 -8.73
C LEU A 94 -10.24 1.52 -7.43
N LEU A 95 -9.78 2.77 -7.42
CA LEU A 95 -9.15 3.38 -6.27
C LEU A 95 -10.17 3.57 -5.12
N ASP A 96 -11.40 4.02 -5.42
CA ASP A 96 -12.50 4.15 -4.47
C ASP A 96 -12.96 2.79 -3.92
N ALA A 97 -12.96 1.75 -4.76
CA ALA A 97 -13.28 0.38 -4.34
C ALA A 97 -12.26 -0.16 -3.32
N ILE A 98 -10.98 0.19 -3.44
CA ILE A 98 -9.93 -0.27 -2.52
C ILE A 98 -9.94 0.52 -1.21
N ALA A 99 -9.98 1.85 -1.28
CA ALA A 99 -9.91 2.71 -0.11
C ALA A 99 -10.67 4.02 -0.35
N SER A 100 -11.56 4.37 0.59
CA SER A 100 -12.22 5.69 0.56
C SER A 100 -11.21 6.81 0.74
N LYS A 101 -11.59 8.05 0.39
CA LYS A 101 -10.74 9.22 0.57
C LYS A 101 -10.26 9.40 2.01
N GLU A 102 -11.13 9.15 2.98
CA GLU A 102 -10.82 9.20 4.42
C GLU A 102 -9.78 8.12 4.76
N GLN A 103 -9.99 6.88 4.31
CA GLN A 103 -9.05 5.77 4.54
C GLN A 103 -7.66 6.06 3.95
N ARG A 104 -7.58 6.72 2.78
CA ARG A 104 -6.28 7.11 2.17
C ARG A 104 -5.52 8.09 3.05
N GLU A 105 -6.22 9.05 3.65
CA GLU A 105 -5.61 10.02 4.57
C GLU A 105 -5.18 9.34 5.87
N GLU A 106 -5.99 8.43 6.42
CA GLU A 106 -5.62 7.63 7.59
C GLU A 106 -4.35 6.79 7.35
N ILE A 107 -4.26 6.12 6.19
CA ILE A 107 -3.08 5.32 5.81
C ILE A 107 -1.83 6.19 5.66
N ARG A 108 -1.97 7.39 5.07
CA ARG A 108 -0.88 8.37 4.96
C ARG A 108 -0.38 8.81 6.34
N GLN A 109 -1.30 9.15 7.23
CA GLN A 109 -0.97 9.55 8.60
C GLN A 109 -0.25 8.43 9.34
N TRP A 110 -0.76 7.20 9.20
CA TRP A 110 -0.17 6.01 9.80
C TRP A 110 1.24 5.71 9.27
N ARG A 111 1.47 5.81 7.95
CA ARG A 111 2.81 5.73 7.36
C ARG A 111 3.74 6.79 7.95
N ASN A 112 3.27 8.02 8.10
CA ASN A 112 4.08 9.09 8.70
C ASN A 112 4.40 8.85 10.18
N ILE A 113 3.50 8.22 10.94
CA ILE A 113 3.77 7.80 12.33
C ILE A 113 4.93 6.79 12.34
N ASN A 114 4.88 5.79 11.46
CA ASN A 114 5.90 4.74 11.41
C ASN A 114 7.25 5.23 10.89
N GLU A 115 7.28 6.12 9.90
CA GLU A 115 8.55 6.62 9.34
C GLU A 115 9.22 7.70 10.20
N HIS A 116 8.43 8.55 10.86
CA HIS A 116 8.96 9.61 11.73
C HIS A 116 8.96 9.22 13.21
N GLU A 117 8.79 7.94 13.53
CA GLU A 117 8.73 7.39 14.89
C GLU A 117 9.87 7.89 15.77
N ARG A 118 11.10 7.93 15.23
CA ARG A 118 12.29 8.45 15.92
C ARG A 118 12.12 9.89 16.38
N ASP A 119 11.55 10.75 15.53
CA ASP A 119 11.41 12.17 15.83
C ASP A 119 10.29 12.38 16.85
N TYR A 120 9.22 11.56 16.80
CA TYR A 120 8.21 11.51 17.87
C TYR A 120 8.81 11.05 19.21
N ILE A 121 9.61 9.97 19.22
CA ILE A 121 10.28 9.46 20.43
C ILE A 121 11.19 10.54 21.03
N LYS A 122 11.85 11.35 20.19
CA LYS A 122 12.71 12.46 20.62
C LYS A 122 11.96 13.73 21.04
N GLY A 123 10.63 13.78 20.89
CA GLY A 123 9.82 14.96 21.16
C GLY A 123 10.01 16.11 20.17
N THR A 124 10.72 15.89 19.06
CA THR A 124 10.96 16.88 18.00
C THR A 124 10.03 16.70 16.80
N GLY A 125 9.27 15.59 16.77
CA GLY A 125 8.24 15.32 15.79
C GLY A 125 7.01 16.18 16.00
N ILE A 126 6.30 16.50 14.92
CA ILE A 126 5.03 17.23 14.98
C ILE A 126 3.98 16.29 15.56
N ALA A 127 3.51 16.52 16.79
CA ALA A 127 2.37 15.79 17.34
C ALA A 127 1.20 15.86 16.35
N GLN A 128 0.79 14.73 15.79
CA GLN A 128 -0.35 14.70 14.89
C GLN A 128 -1.56 15.17 15.70
N LYS A 129 -2.21 16.23 15.24
CA LYS A 129 -3.48 16.67 15.80
C LYS A 129 -4.38 15.45 15.78
N ARG A 130 -4.68 14.92 16.97
CA ARG A 130 -5.62 13.82 17.18
C ARG A 130 -6.84 14.14 16.33
N HIS A 131 -7.15 13.31 15.32
CA HIS A 131 -8.53 13.23 14.91
C HIS A 131 -9.34 12.93 16.18
N PRO A 132 -10.48 13.63 16.40
CA PRO A 132 -11.27 13.43 17.60
C PRO A 132 -11.49 11.94 17.73
N LYS A 133 -11.22 11.39 18.93
CA LYS A 133 -11.61 10.03 19.30
C LYS A 133 -12.98 9.81 18.67
N ASN A 134 -13.10 8.99 17.62
CA ASN A 134 -14.42 8.65 17.14
C ASN A 134 -14.93 7.65 18.18
N PRO A 135 -15.78 8.07 19.14
CA PRO A 135 -16.26 7.13 20.15
C PRO A 135 -16.98 5.97 19.46
N ASP A 136 -17.56 6.21 18.27
CA ASP A 136 -18.37 5.26 17.51
C ASP A 136 -17.56 4.21 16.73
N ALA A 137 -16.22 4.24 16.79
CA ALA A 137 -15.38 3.09 16.44
C ALA A 137 -15.44 2.00 17.54
N PHE A 138 -16.64 1.79 18.10
CA PHE A 138 -16.99 0.74 19.06
C PHE A 138 -16.92 -0.61 18.34
N LEU A 139 -15.77 -1.27 18.45
CA LEU A 139 -15.55 -2.60 17.89
C LEU A 139 -15.73 -3.63 18.99
N SER A 140 -16.97 -4.12 19.12
CA SER A 140 -17.41 -5.20 20.03
C SER A 140 -17.22 -4.93 21.53
N ASP A 141 -17.85 -5.75 22.38
CA ASP A 141 -17.99 -5.58 23.83
C ASP A 141 -16.68 -5.62 24.65
N PHE A 142 -15.51 -5.46 24.02
CA PHE A 142 -14.21 -5.41 24.68
C PHE A 142 -13.43 -4.15 24.29
N PHE A 143 -13.14 -3.34 25.30
CA PHE A 143 -12.25 -2.19 25.20
C PHE A 143 -10.84 -2.66 24.82
N VAL A 144 -10.49 -2.59 23.54
CA VAL A 144 -9.10 -2.60 23.12
C VAL A 144 -8.80 -1.22 22.55
N GLY A 145 -8.18 -0.37 23.36
CA GLY A 145 -7.67 0.91 22.91
C GLY A 145 -6.58 0.68 21.88
N VAL A 146 -6.95 0.59 20.61
CA VAL A 146 -6.01 0.33 19.52
C VAL A 146 -5.15 1.57 19.32
N THR A 147 -3.90 1.50 19.80
CA THR A 147 -2.89 2.55 19.59
C THR A 147 -2.32 2.41 18.18
N ASP A 148 -1.76 3.49 17.63
CA ASP A 148 -1.30 3.53 16.24
C ASP A 148 -0.13 2.56 15.96
N GLY A 149 0.47 1.98 17.00
CA GLY A 149 1.52 0.96 16.93
C GLY A 149 1.05 -0.50 17.05
N MET A 150 -0.22 -0.75 17.40
CA MET A 150 -0.72 -2.07 17.76
C MET A 150 -1.02 -2.96 16.55
N VAL A 151 -0.76 -4.25 16.68
CA VAL A 151 -1.21 -5.31 15.78
C VAL A 151 -2.28 -6.11 16.53
N TYR A 152 -3.47 -6.26 15.95
CA TYR A 152 -4.54 -7.07 16.53
C TYR A 152 -5.09 -8.05 15.51
N ILE A 153 -5.05 -9.34 15.83
CA ILE A 153 -5.56 -10.41 14.98
C ILE A 153 -6.51 -11.26 15.82
N ASN A 154 -7.78 -11.32 15.44
CA ASN A 154 -8.76 -12.21 16.05
C ASN A 154 -9.08 -13.36 15.10
N GLY A 155 -8.61 -14.56 15.43
CA GLY A 155 -8.83 -15.76 14.61
C GLY A 155 -10.29 -16.22 14.53
N ASN A 156 -11.13 -15.87 15.52
CA ASN A 156 -12.54 -16.27 15.55
C ASN A 156 -13.40 -15.35 14.68
N THR A 157 -13.23 -14.03 14.84
CA THR A 157 -13.96 -13.04 14.05
C THR A 157 -13.29 -12.76 12.70
N LYS A 158 -12.09 -13.31 12.48
CA LYS A 158 -11.21 -13.09 11.31
C LYS A 158 -10.83 -11.63 11.12
N GLU A 159 -10.87 -10.85 12.18
CA GLU A 159 -10.59 -9.43 12.12
C GLU A 159 -9.11 -9.19 12.28
N PHE A 160 -8.56 -8.37 11.38
CA PHE A 160 -7.15 -8.00 11.43
C PHE A 160 -7.00 -6.48 11.34
N TYR A 161 -6.46 -5.91 12.40
CA TYR A 161 -6.15 -4.50 12.51
C TYR A 161 -4.65 -4.25 12.61
N LEU A 162 -4.23 -3.19 11.95
CA LEU A 162 -2.94 -2.56 12.15
C LEU A 162 -3.18 -1.10 12.50
N GLY A 163 -2.86 -0.71 13.73
CA GLY A 163 -3.41 0.50 14.32
C GLY A 163 -4.94 0.49 14.20
N ARG A 164 -5.56 1.60 13.78
CA ARG A 164 -7.02 1.70 13.67
C ARG A 164 -7.60 1.15 12.36
N ILE A 165 -6.78 0.64 11.45
CA ILE A 165 -7.22 0.25 10.10
C ILE A 165 -7.52 -1.24 10.06
N ARG A 166 -8.71 -1.60 9.55
CA ARG A 166 -9.08 -2.96 9.12
C ARG A 166 -8.26 -3.36 7.90
N ILE A 167 -7.06 -3.88 8.15
CA ILE A 167 -6.14 -4.19 7.07
C ILE A 167 -6.63 -5.39 6.26
N ASP A 168 -7.32 -6.33 6.89
CA ASP A 168 -8.03 -7.43 6.22
C ASP A 168 -9.01 -6.92 5.16
N HIS A 169 -9.87 -5.97 5.49
CA HIS A 169 -10.86 -5.42 4.54
C HIS A 169 -10.19 -4.67 3.39
N LEU A 170 -9.13 -3.92 3.68
CA LEU A 170 -8.39 -3.21 2.65
C LEU A 170 -7.72 -4.17 1.67
N LEU A 171 -7.02 -5.18 2.20
CA LEU A 171 -6.31 -6.16 1.40
C LEU A 171 -7.25 -7.10 0.65
N PHE A 172 -8.41 -7.41 1.22
CA PHE A 172 -9.47 -8.14 0.54
C PHE A 172 -9.96 -7.36 -0.68
N ARG A 173 -10.32 -6.08 -0.52
CA ARG A 173 -10.75 -5.21 -1.63
C ARG A 173 -9.65 -5.04 -2.67
N LEU A 174 -8.38 -4.90 -2.25
CA LEU A 174 -7.24 -4.88 -3.17
C LEU A 174 -7.12 -6.18 -3.97
N LYS A 175 -7.27 -7.34 -3.31
CA LYS A 175 -7.23 -8.65 -3.95
C LYS A 175 -8.37 -8.84 -4.95
N GLU A 176 -9.59 -8.41 -4.60
CA GLU A 176 -10.76 -8.48 -5.50
C GLU A 176 -10.57 -7.65 -6.77
N ASN A 177 -9.98 -6.46 -6.64
CA ASN A 177 -9.75 -5.54 -7.77
C ASN A 177 -8.41 -5.76 -8.48
N HIS A 178 -7.60 -6.72 -8.02
CA HIS A 178 -6.21 -6.90 -8.45
C HIS A 178 -6.08 -7.16 -9.95
N SER A 179 -6.92 -8.05 -10.50
CA SER A 179 -6.89 -8.39 -11.93
C SER A 179 -7.20 -7.18 -12.81
N ASP A 180 -8.15 -6.35 -12.39
CA ASP A 180 -8.60 -5.19 -13.15
C ASP A 180 -7.56 -4.09 -13.13
N ILE A 181 -6.91 -3.87 -11.98
CA ILE A 181 -5.78 -2.95 -11.85
C ILE A 181 -4.62 -3.40 -12.74
N LEU A 182 -4.26 -4.69 -12.73
CA LEU A 182 -3.16 -5.21 -13.56
C LEU A 182 -3.47 -5.09 -15.05
N LYS A 183 -4.70 -5.42 -15.46
CA LYS A 183 -5.13 -5.27 -16.86
C LYS A 183 -5.02 -3.81 -17.28
N ARG A 184 -5.58 -2.89 -16.48
CA ARG A 184 -5.63 -1.48 -16.83
C ARG A 184 -4.23 -0.84 -16.84
N THR A 185 -3.40 -1.15 -15.85
CA THR A 185 -2.01 -0.64 -15.80
C THR A 185 -1.17 -1.17 -16.96
N LYS A 186 -1.38 -2.41 -17.43
CA LYS A 186 -0.75 -2.94 -18.63
C LYS A 186 -1.13 -2.15 -19.89
N GLU A 187 -2.42 -1.88 -20.09
CA GLU A 187 -2.91 -1.06 -21.21
C GLU A 187 -2.29 0.34 -21.20
N ILE A 188 -2.32 1.01 -20.04
CA ILE A 188 -1.73 2.35 -19.87
C ILE A 188 -0.23 2.31 -20.15
N PHE A 189 0.49 1.31 -19.64
CA PHE A 189 1.92 1.15 -19.93
C PHE A 189 2.19 1.00 -21.42
N GLY A 190 1.48 0.09 -22.11
CA GLY A 190 1.62 -0.10 -23.55
C GLY A 190 1.37 1.19 -24.34
N THR A 191 0.31 1.92 -24.01
CA THR A 191 -0.06 3.14 -24.71
C THR A 191 0.90 4.30 -24.44
N TYR A 192 1.24 4.58 -23.19
CA TYR A 192 2.00 5.78 -22.85
C TYR A 192 3.52 5.58 -22.86
N TYR A 193 4.00 4.34 -22.65
CA TYR A 193 5.43 4.03 -22.67
C TYR A 193 5.93 3.70 -24.08
N TYR A 194 5.17 2.88 -24.82
CA TYR A 194 5.54 2.40 -26.16
C TYR A 194 4.76 3.06 -27.30
N GLY A 195 3.73 3.86 -27.02
CA GLY A 195 2.93 4.50 -28.07
C GLY A 195 1.94 3.57 -28.76
N LEU A 196 1.58 2.44 -28.14
CA LEU A 196 0.65 1.46 -28.70
C LEU A 196 -0.80 1.97 -28.67
N THR A 197 -1.61 1.57 -29.64
CA THR A 197 -3.05 1.78 -29.54
C THR A 197 -3.64 0.95 -28.38
N PRO A 198 -4.79 1.31 -27.80
CA PRO A 198 -5.36 0.54 -26.68
C PRO A 198 -5.63 -0.95 -27.00
N GLN A 199 -5.99 -1.24 -28.25
CA GLN A 199 -6.20 -2.62 -28.74
C GLN A 199 -4.87 -3.39 -28.77
N ASP A 200 -3.80 -2.76 -29.26
CA ASP A 200 -2.46 -3.35 -29.30
C ASP A 200 -1.85 -3.50 -27.91
N ALA A 201 -2.09 -2.53 -27.02
CA ALA A 201 -1.58 -2.54 -25.64
C ALA A 201 -2.19 -3.68 -24.80
N SER A 202 -3.47 -3.98 -25.00
CA SER A 202 -4.17 -5.10 -24.35
C SER A 202 -3.55 -6.45 -24.75
N ALA A 203 -3.22 -6.59 -26.03
CA ALA A 203 -2.65 -7.79 -26.63
C ALA A 203 -1.12 -7.92 -26.44
N TYR A 204 -0.45 -6.86 -25.99
CA TYR A 204 1.00 -6.84 -25.85
C TYR A 204 1.51 -7.97 -24.93
N LEU A 205 2.39 -8.82 -25.45
CA LEU A 205 3.20 -9.75 -24.66
C LEU A 205 4.63 -9.21 -24.71
N PRO A 206 5.35 -9.10 -23.58
CA PRO A 206 6.77 -8.75 -23.60
C PRO A 206 7.48 -9.71 -24.54
N GLN A 207 8.26 -9.19 -25.48
CA GLN A 207 9.15 -10.05 -26.25
C GLN A 207 10.15 -10.67 -25.27
N GLU A 208 10.19 -12.00 -25.16
CA GLU A 208 11.28 -12.69 -24.50
C GLU A 208 12.56 -12.30 -25.25
N GLU A 209 13.41 -11.49 -24.63
CA GLU A 209 14.81 -11.46 -24.99
C GLU A 209 15.33 -12.88 -24.76
N ARG A 210 15.43 -13.65 -25.85
CA ARG A 210 16.14 -14.93 -25.82
C ARG A 210 17.59 -14.63 -25.39
N PRO A 211 18.15 -15.44 -24.49
CA PRO A 211 19.52 -15.26 -24.01
C PRO A 211 20.55 -15.31 -25.15
#